data_AF-A0A7C4BQI9-F1
#
_entry.id   AF-A0A7C4BQI9-F1
#
_cell.length_a   1.000
_cell.length_b   1.000
_cell.length_c   1.000
_cell.angle_alpha   90.00
_cell.angle_beta   90.00
_cell.angle_gamma   90.00
#
_symmetry.space_group_name_H-M   'P 1'
#
loop_
_entity.id
_entity.type
_entity.pdbx_description
1 polymer ?
#
loop_
_entity_poly.entity_id
_entity_poly.type
_entity_poly.pdbx_seq_one_letter_code
_entity_poly.pdbx_strand_id
1 'polypeptide(L)'
;IKPVAVSGEEMTIRVVKEGKESGQGVGYLDDGTMVVVENARKFIGKNAEVTVTSVLQTTAGRMIFTKLKEDYEHEELRTAK
;
A
#
# COMPACT_ATOMS: atom_id res chain seq x y z
N ILE A 1 -14.23 -12.54 12.11
CA ILE A 1 -13.06 -12.33 11.23
C ILE A 1 -13.22 -10.95 10.60
N LYS A 2 -12.33 -10.00 10.88
CA LYS A 2 -12.35 -8.69 10.19
C LYS A 2 -11.88 -8.91 8.75
N PRO A 3 -12.54 -8.35 7.72
CA PRO A 3 -12.04 -8.43 6.36
C PRO A 3 -10.64 -7.85 6.33
N VAL A 4 -9.71 -8.58 5.73
CA VAL A 4 -8.36 -8.06 5.53
C VAL A 4 -8.36 -7.35 4.19
N ALA A 5 -8.14 -6.03 4.23
CA ALA A 5 -7.86 -5.11 3.13
C ALA A 5 -8.56 -5.44 1.80
N VAL A 6 -9.60 -4.67 1.44
CA VAL A 6 -10.25 -4.76 0.13
C VAL A 6 -9.66 -3.71 -0.81
N SER A 7 -9.64 -3.97 -2.13
CA SER A 7 -9.29 -2.94 -3.11
C SER A 7 -10.15 -1.69 -2.92
N GLY A 8 -9.54 -0.51 -2.96
CA GLY A 8 -10.18 0.78 -2.67
C GLY A 8 -10.26 1.11 -1.18
N GLU A 9 -9.88 0.21 -0.27
CA GLU A 9 -9.81 0.51 1.15
C GLU A 9 -8.64 1.47 1.44
N GLU A 10 -8.91 2.50 2.22
CA GLU A 10 -7.90 3.45 2.69
C GLU A 10 -7.31 2.99 4.02
N MET A 11 -6.00 3.19 4.17
CA MET A 11 -5.32 2.95 5.43
C MET A 11 -4.11 3.85 5.62
N THR A 12 -3.64 3.96 6.86
CA THR A 12 -2.37 4.61 7.18
C THR A 12 -1.32 3.55 7.49
N ILE A 13 -0.16 3.65 6.84
CA ILE A 13 0.96 2.73 7.06
C ILE A 13 2.24 3.51 7.35
N ARG A 14 3.05 3.01 8.28
CA ARG A 14 4.41 3.52 8.46
C ARG A 14 5.32 2.85 7.44
N VAL A 15 5.96 3.66 6.58
CA VAL A 15 6.94 3.15 5.63
C VAL A 15 8.24 2.89 6.39
N VAL A 16 8.65 1.64 6.50
CA VAL A 16 9.83 1.25 7.29
C VAL A 16 11.10 1.14 6.46
N LYS A 17 10.98 0.79 5.18
CA LYS A 17 12.13 0.63 4.27
C LYS A 17 11.77 0.84 2.81
N GLU A 18 12.80 0.93 1.98
CA GLU A 18 12.66 0.91 0.52
C GLU A 18 12.21 -0.48 0.04
N GLY A 19 11.33 -0.51 -0.96
CA GLY A 19 10.82 -1.72 -1.58
C GLY A 19 11.79 -2.31 -2.60
N LYS A 20 11.31 -3.33 -3.33
CA LYS A 20 12.13 -4.02 -4.32
C LYS A 20 12.32 -3.17 -5.57
N GLU A 21 11.26 -2.49 -6.01
CA GLU A 21 11.33 -1.61 -7.18
C GLU A 21 11.65 -0.18 -6.77
N SER A 22 12.33 0.54 -7.67
CA SER A 22 12.71 1.94 -7.45
C SER A 22 11.47 2.77 -7.13
N GLY A 23 11.53 3.53 -6.04
CA GLY A 23 10.43 4.39 -5.60
C GLY A 23 9.43 3.70 -4.68
N GLN A 24 9.45 2.38 -4.54
CA GLN A 24 8.57 1.68 -3.60
C GLN A 24 8.99 1.93 -2.14
N GLY A 25 7.99 2.03 -1.28
CA GLY A 25 8.13 1.88 0.16
C GLY A 25 7.50 0.56 0.62
N VAL A 26 8.00 0.02 1.73
CA VAL A 26 7.42 -1.16 2.38
C VAL A 26 7.12 -0.83 3.83
N GLY A 27 5.91 -1.21 4.26
CA GLY A 27 5.44 -1.24 5.64
C GLY A 27 4.95 -2.62 6.02
N TYR A 28 4.61 -2.80 7.30
CA TYR A 28 4.04 -4.03 7.82
C TYR A 28 2.84 -3.72 8.71
N LEU A 29 1.81 -4.55 8.65
CA LEU A 29 0.73 -4.55 9.63
C LEU A 29 1.14 -5.32 10.89
N ASP A 30 0.36 -5.16 11.95
CA ASP A 30 0.63 -5.81 13.24
C ASP A 30 0.61 -7.36 13.16
N ASP A 31 -0.10 -7.92 12.18
CA ASP A 31 -0.16 -9.36 11.92
C ASP A 31 1.00 -9.88 11.04
N GLY A 32 1.93 -9.00 10.66
CA GLY A 32 3.07 -9.32 9.80
C GLY A 32 2.77 -9.25 8.29
N THR A 33 1.54 -8.90 7.88
CA THR A 33 1.21 -8.68 6.47
C THR A 33 2.09 -7.58 5.89
N MET A 34 2.76 -7.87 4.78
CA MET A 34 3.62 -6.91 4.10
C MET A 34 2.78 -5.96 3.24
N VAL A 35 2.98 -4.66 3.40
CA VAL A 35 2.31 -3.61 2.62
C VAL A 35 3.35 -2.95 1.72
N VAL A 36 3.16 -3.05 0.42
CA VAL A 36 3.99 -2.40 -0.60
C VAL A 36 3.26 -1.15 -1.07
N VAL A 37 3.96 -0.01 -1.06
CA VAL A 37 3.41 1.29 -1.43
C VAL A 37 4.20 1.86 -2.60
N GLU A 38 3.54 2.14 -3.71
CA GLU A 38 4.15 2.82 -4.87
C GLU A 38 4.50 4.29 -4.54
N ASN A 39 5.58 4.81 -5.15
CA ASN A 39 6.07 6.18 -4.97
C ASN A 39 6.32 6.64 -3.51
N ALA A 40 6.45 5.69 -2.59
CA ALA A 40 6.54 5.98 -1.16
C ALA A 40 7.98 6.05 -0.60
N ARG A 41 9.02 5.95 -1.43
CA ARG A 41 10.42 6.06 -0.98
C ARG A 41 10.70 7.32 -0.15
N LYS A 42 10.08 8.46 -0.50
CA LYS A 42 10.21 9.73 0.23
C LYS A 42 9.56 9.73 1.62
N PHE A 43 8.73 8.72 1.91
CA PHE A 43 8.03 8.56 3.18
C PHE A 43 8.72 7.57 4.12
N ILE A 44 9.89 7.01 3.78
CA ILE A 44 10.64 6.12 4.68
C ILE A 44 10.86 6.79 6.04
N GLY A 45 10.48 6.08 7.10
CA GLY A 45 10.49 6.53 8.50
C GLY A 45 9.20 7.25 8.95
N LYS A 46 8.31 7.61 8.02
CA LYS A 46 7.08 8.39 8.23
C LYS A 46 5.82 7.56 7.95
N ASN A 47 4.68 8.08 8.38
CA ASN A 47 3.37 7.55 8.03
C ASN A 47 2.94 8.08 6.66
N ALA A 48 2.28 7.24 5.86
CA ALA A 48 1.69 7.58 4.59
C ALA A 48 0.23 7.10 4.56
N GLU A 49 -0.65 7.93 4.02
CA GLU A 49 -2.02 7.55 3.68
C GLU A 49 -2.02 6.86 2.32
N VAL A 50 -2.57 5.66 2.26
CA VAL A 50 -2.49 4.79 1.10
C VAL A 50 -3.84 4.15 0.82
N THR A 51 -4.08 3.85 -0.46
CA THR A 51 -5.25 3.13 -0.92
C THR A 51 -4.83 1.77 -1.47
N VAL A 52 -5.52 0.72 -1.04
CA VAL A 52 -5.25 -0.65 -1.48
C VAL A 52 -5.62 -0.82 -2.94
N THR A 53 -4.66 -1.25 -3.76
CA THR A 53 -4.88 -1.53 -5.18
C THR A 53 -5.09 -3.02 -5.43
N SER A 54 -4.42 -3.89 -4.67
CA SER A 54 -4.61 -5.34 -4.76
C SER A 54 -4.07 -6.07 -3.55
N VAL A 55 -4.57 -7.30 -3.33
CA VAL A 55 -4.07 -8.21 -2.28
C VAL A 55 -3.61 -9.49 -2.93
N LEU A 56 -2.39 -9.90 -2.62
CA LEU A 56 -1.79 -11.16 -3.07
C LEU A 56 -1.58 -12.09 -1.88
N GLN A 57 -2.30 -13.21 -1.88
CA GLN A 57 -2.10 -14.28 -0.92
C GLN A 57 -1.12 -15.31 -1.49
N THR A 58 -0.09 -15.65 -0.73
CA THR A 58 0.85 -16.74 -1.03
C THR A 58 0.88 -17.75 0.12
N THR A 59 1.53 -18.89 -0.10
CA THR A 59 1.77 -19.89 0.96
C THR A 59 2.67 -19.37 2.08
N ALA A 60 3.53 -18.40 1.79
CA ALA A 60 4.44 -17.78 2.75
C ALA A 60 3.80 -16.63 3.56
N GLY A 61 2.62 -16.16 3.14
CA GLY A 61 1.93 -15.04 3.80
C GLY A 61 1.12 -14.19 2.83
N ARG A 62 0.64 -13.05 3.34
CA ARG A 62 -0.15 -12.07 2.61
C ARG A 62 0.68 -10.83 2.28
N MET A 63 0.49 -10.34 1.07
CA MET A 63 1.01 -9.05 0.61
C MET A 63 -0.15 -8.16 0.18
N ILE A 64 -0.09 -6.89 0.54
CA ILE A 64 -1.04 -5.85 0.12
C ILE A 64 -0.26 -4.86 -0.72
N PHE A 65 -0.74 -4.58 -1.92
CA PHE A 65 -0.21 -3.54 -2.78
C PHE A 65 -1.10 -2.30 -2.68
N THR A 66 -0.46 -1.15 -2.60
CA THR A 66 -1.12 0.12 -2.34
C THR A 66 -0.46 1.23 -3.15
N LYS A 67 -1.20 2.30 -3.37
CA LYS A 67 -0.70 3.58 -3.88
C LYS A 67 -0.88 4.64 -2.81
N LEU A 68 -0.12 5.73 -2.88
CA LEU A 68 -0.44 6.92 -2.10
C LEU A 68 -1.87 7.35 -2.43
N LYS A 69 -2.64 7.76 -1.41
CA LYS A 69 -4.05 8.15 -1.58
C LYS A 69 -4.22 9.19 -2.71
N GLU A 70 -3.38 10.22 -2.70
CA GLU A 70 -3.36 11.27 -3.74
C GLU A 70 -3.14 10.69 -5.15
N ASP A 71 -2.22 9.74 -5.30
CA ASP A 71 -1.91 9.10 -6.59
C ASP A 71 -3.10 8.27 -7.10
N TYR A 72 -3.77 7.55 -6.19
CA TYR A 72 -4.95 6.72 -6.50
C TYR A 72 -6.14 7.59 -6.95
N GLU A 73 -6.48 8.64 -6.19
CA GLU A 73 -7.59 9.55 -6.52
C GLU A 73 -7.37 10.23 -7.89
N HIS A 74 -6.14 10.65 -8.19
CA HIS A 74 -5.79 11.29 -9.46
C HIS A 74 -5.98 10.35 -10.66
N GLU A 75 -5.77 9.05 -10.48
CA GLU A 75 -5.94 8.03 -11.51
C GLU A 75 -7.42 7.72 -11.75
N GLU A 76 -8.21 7.54 -10.67
CA GLU A 76 -9.66 7.32 -10.79
C GLU A 76 -10.37 8.47 -11.52
N LEU A 77 -9.99 9.72 -11.19
CA LEU A 77 -10.52 10.92 -11.86
C LEU A 77 -10.20 10.97 -13.36
N ARG A 78 -9.08 10.36 -13.80
CA ARG A 78 -8.70 10.29 -15.21
C ARG A 78 -9.45 9.20 -15.95
N THR A 79 -9.71 8.07 -15.30
CA THR A 79 -10.45 6.93 -15.90
C THR A 79 -11.96 7.15 -15.94
N ALA A 80 -12.49 8.02 -15.08
CA ALA A 80 -13.91 8.34 -15.04
C ALA A 80 -14.35 9.37 -16.12
N LYS A 81 -13.43 9.83 -16.97
CA LYS A 81 -13.69 10.71 -18.12
C LYS A 81 -13.61 9.93 -19.42
#